data_AF-A0ABD5PB57-F1
#
_entry.id   AF-A0ABD5PB57-F1
#
_cell.length_a   1.000
_cell.length_b   1.000
_cell.length_c   1.000
_cell.angle_alpha   90.00
_cell.angle_beta   90.00
_cell.angle_gamma   90.00
#
_symmetry.space_group_name_H-M   'P 1'
#
loop_
_entity.id
_entity.type
_entity.pdbx_description
1 polymer ?
#
loop_
_entity_poly.entity_id
_entity_poly.type
_entity_poly.pdbx_seq_one_letter_code
_entity_poly.pdbx_strand_id
1 'polypeptide(L)'
;MTETAASSRRFPVVETVSDYVNHENVAVRFVSLWTVLMALFVATWYASYYFLPEGLLRSTNTATLLPEYAGSVWREFLAIIAINLVTCLIVAAANTFRSVRTPMGYVVVTVIWLQGAVVWGTNSLAIEAGRLAPSLSVLLGRSGLFELTAYVAVAVATRELYLWHQRSGPRWREEFERVRSPRDWRLSRNEWLVLLGGLLLLAAANYREAVMISQVVG
;
A
#
# COMPACT_ATOMS: atom_id res chain seq x y z
N MET A 1 -32.78 22.77 -23.81
CA MET A 1 -31.56 23.03 -24.60
C MET A 1 -30.61 23.75 -23.66
N THR A 2 -29.48 23.20 -23.21
CA THR A 2 -28.54 22.25 -23.80
C THR A 2 -27.83 21.53 -22.66
N GLU A 3 -27.91 20.20 -22.64
CA GLU A 3 -27.15 19.36 -21.72
C GLU A 3 -25.73 19.24 -22.28
N THR A 4 -24.80 20.00 -21.72
CA THR A 4 -23.38 19.92 -22.08
C THR A 4 -22.83 18.62 -21.48
N ALA A 5 -23.01 17.51 -22.20
CA ALA A 5 -22.30 16.27 -21.93
C ALA A 5 -20.81 16.54 -22.10
N ALA A 6 -20.12 16.84 -20.99
CA ALA A 6 -18.68 16.90 -20.93
C ALA A 6 -18.14 15.49 -21.18
N SER A 7 -17.97 15.14 -22.46
CA SER A 7 -17.22 14.00 -22.91
C SER A 7 -15.77 14.20 -22.46
N SER A 8 -15.46 13.70 -21.26
CA SER A 8 -14.09 13.64 -20.76
C SER A 8 -13.32 12.71 -21.68
N ARG A 9 -12.53 13.27 -22.60
CA ARG A 9 -11.58 12.51 -23.41
C ARG A 9 -10.63 11.79 -22.46
N ARG A 10 -10.80 10.47 -22.31
CA ARG A 10 -9.86 9.64 -21.58
C ARG A 10 -8.68 9.36 -22.49
N PHE A 11 -7.48 9.53 -21.96
CA PHE A 11 -6.25 9.23 -22.70
C PHE A 11 -6.11 7.71 -22.82
N PRO A 12 -5.77 7.16 -24.00
CA PRO A 12 -5.70 5.71 -24.23
C PRO A 12 -4.83 4.98 -23.20
N VAL A 13 -3.69 5.57 -22.84
CA VAL A 13 -2.75 5.01 -21.85
C VAL A 13 -3.40 4.84 -20.47
N VAL A 14 -4.23 5.79 -20.05
CA VAL A 14 -4.91 5.74 -18.74
C VAL A 14 -5.95 4.63 -18.71
N GLU A 15 -6.63 4.39 -19.84
CA GLU A 15 -7.57 3.28 -19.96
C GLU A 15 -6.84 1.94 -19.90
N THR A 16 -5.75 1.79 -20.66
CA THR A 16 -4.91 0.59 -20.64
C THR A 16 -4.39 0.28 -19.23
N VAL A 17 -3.80 1.26 -18.53
CA VAL A 17 -3.32 1.06 -17.15
C VAL A 17 -4.48 0.70 -16.22
N SER A 18 -5.62 1.38 -16.35
CA SER A 18 -6.81 1.07 -15.54
C SER A 18 -7.32 -0.35 -15.79
N ASP A 19 -7.22 -0.86 -17.02
CA ASP A 19 -7.67 -2.21 -17.36
C ASP A 19 -6.77 -3.26 -16.73
N TYR A 20 -5.45 -3.07 -16.80
CA TYR A 20 -4.47 -3.95 -16.19
C TYR A 20 -4.53 -3.96 -14.65
N VAL A 21 -4.61 -2.79 -14.03
CA VAL A 21 -4.73 -2.67 -12.56
C VAL A 21 -6.04 -3.27 -12.05
N ASN A 22 -7.12 -3.24 -12.85
CA ASN A 22 -8.42 -3.81 -12.48
C ASN A 22 -8.72 -5.13 -13.20
N HIS A 23 -7.69 -5.84 -13.65
CA HIS A 23 -7.83 -7.10 -14.36
C HIS A 23 -8.46 -8.19 -13.48
N GLU A 24 -9.21 -9.12 -14.08
CA GLU A 24 -9.91 -10.19 -13.35
C GLU A 24 -8.94 -11.21 -12.74
N ASN A 25 -7.86 -11.54 -13.47
CA ASN A 25 -6.77 -12.36 -12.94
C ASN A 25 -5.98 -11.62 -11.85
N VAL A 26 -5.89 -12.21 -10.66
CA VAL A 26 -5.21 -11.62 -9.48
C VAL A 26 -3.72 -11.37 -9.70
N ALA A 27 -3.02 -12.25 -10.42
CA ALA A 27 -1.60 -12.07 -10.71
C ALA A 27 -1.36 -10.88 -11.63
N VAL A 28 -2.21 -10.71 -12.67
CA VAL A 28 -2.11 -9.58 -13.60
C VAL A 28 -2.31 -8.26 -12.86
N ARG A 29 -3.38 -8.14 -12.06
CA ARG A 29 -3.61 -6.91 -11.28
C ARG A 29 -2.56 -6.67 -10.20
N PHE A 30 -2.03 -7.74 -9.57
CA PHE A 30 -0.92 -7.64 -8.61
C PHE A 30 0.31 -7.02 -9.25
N VAL A 31 0.80 -7.62 -10.33
CA VAL A 31 2.00 -7.15 -11.06
C VAL A 31 1.78 -5.74 -11.59
N SER A 32 0.59 -5.46 -12.14
CA SER A 32 0.28 -4.15 -12.72
C SER A 32 0.22 -3.05 -11.65
N LEU A 33 -0.50 -3.28 -10.55
CA LEU A 33 -0.58 -2.30 -9.46
C LEU A 33 0.78 -2.10 -8.81
N TRP A 34 1.51 -3.18 -8.53
CA TRP A 34 2.86 -3.11 -7.97
C TRP A 34 3.80 -2.31 -8.87
N THR A 35 3.77 -2.54 -10.19
CA THR A 35 4.64 -1.82 -11.15
C THR A 35 4.34 -0.32 -11.17
N VAL A 36 3.05 0.05 -11.20
CA VAL A 36 2.63 1.46 -11.14
C VAL A 36 3.09 2.10 -9.83
N LEU A 37 2.86 1.43 -8.70
CA LEU A 37 3.24 1.95 -7.38
C LEU A 37 4.75 2.04 -7.21
N MET A 38 5.52 1.09 -7.74
CA MET A 38 6.97 1.14 -7.74
C MET A 38 7.50 2.33 -8.53
N ALA A 39 6.97 2.57 -9.74
CA ALA A 39 7.36 3.73 -10.54
C ALA A 39 7.05 5.04 -9.80
N LEU A 40 5.86 5.15 -9.21
CA LEU A 40 5.45 6.31 -8.40
C LEU A 40 6.30 6.47 -7.15
N PHE A 41 6.65 5.38 -6.47
CA PHE A 41 7.52 5.38 -5.30
C PHE A 41 8.91 5.88 -5.64
N VAL A 42 9.54 5.36 -6.69
CA VAL A 42 10.88 5.81 -7.09
C VAL A 42 10.84 7.29 -7.48
N ALA A 43 9.87 7.71 -8.29
CA ALA A 43 9.74 9.13 -8.67
C ALA A 43 9.56 10.03 -7.44
N THR A 44 8.70 9.64 -6.50
CA THR A 44 8.41 10.40 -5.28
C THR A 44 9.60 10.39 -4.31
N TRP A 45 10.32 9.29 -4.22
CA TRP A 45 11.52 9.17 -3.40
C TRP A 45 12.64 10.07 -3.93
N TYR A 46 12.87 10.09 -5.25
CA TYR A 46 13.80 11.03 -5.88
C TYR A 46 13.37 12.48 -5.61
N ALA A 47 12.10 12.81 -5.88
CA ALA A 47 11.61 14.17 -5.68
C ALA A 47 11.74 14.63 -4.20
N SER A 48 11.36 13.77 -3.26
CA SER A 48 11.46 14.08 -1.83
C SER A 48 12.90 14.19 -1.35
N TYR A 49 13.80 13.34 -1.84
CA TYR A 49 15.23 13.39 -1.49
C TYR A 49 15.88 14.71 -1.91
N TYR A 50 15.58 15.21 -3.11
CA TYR A 50 16.23 16.42 -3.65
C TYR A 50 15.53 17.74 -3.31
N PHE A 51 14.20 17.74 -3.15
CA PHE A 51 13.42 18.97 -3.06
C PHE A 51 12.74 19.22 -1.72
N LEU A 52 12.63 18.21 -0.84
CA LEU A 52 11.93 18.35 0.43
C LEU A 52 12.91 18.51 1.62
N PRO A 53 12.47 19.21 2.69
CA PRO A 53 13.26 19.38 3.90
C PRO A 53 13.41 18.06 4.65
N GLU A 54 14.50 17.95 5.41
CA GLU A 54 14.75 16.75 6.21
C GLU A 54 13.78 16.72 7.39
N GLY A 55 13.33 15.53 7.77
CA GLY A 55 12.41 15.35 8.89
C GLY A 55 10.97 15.80 8.61
N LEU A 56 10.59 16.12 7.36
CA LEU A 56 9.26 16.66 7.01
C LEU A 56 8.09 15.89 7.64
N LEU A 57 8.16 14.56 7.66
CA LEU A 57 7.10 13.69 8.20
C LEU A 57 7.41 13.09 9.58
N ARG A 58 8.47 13.55 10.24
CA ARG A 58 8.99 12.92 11.47
C ARG A 58 7.97 12.91 12.61
N SER A 59 7.25 14.00 12.80
CA SER A 59 6.24 14.14 13.86
C SER A 59 4.95 13.33 13.61
N THR A 60 4.74 12.88 12.38
CA THR A 60 3.52 12.16 11.95
C THR A 60 3.78 10.70 11.60
N ASN A 61 5.04 10.24 11.66
CA ASN A 61 5.38 8.88 11.29
C ASN A 61 4.92 7.91 12.38
N THR A 62 4.05 6.97 12.04
CA THR A 62 3.53 5.97 12.97
C THR A 62 4.60 5.05 13.55
N ALA A 63 5.81 4.99 12.95
CA ALA A 63 6.95 4.31 13.56
C ALA A 63 7.35 4.89 14.93
N THR A 64 6.98 6.14 15.24
CA THR A 64 7.16 6.72 16.58
C THR A 64 6.16 6.18 17.62
N LEU A 65 5.15 5.41 17.20
CA LEU A 65 4.20 4.75 18.09
C LEU A 65 4.76 3.45 18.69
N LEU A 66 5.83 2.91 18.11
CA LEU A 66 6.53 1.76 18.69
C LEU A 66 7.30 2.24 19.94
N PRO A 67 7.22 1.51 21.07
CA PRO A 67 8.00 1.81 22.27
C PRO A 67 9.51 1.71 21.98
N GLU A 68 10.34 2.23 22.90
CA GLU A 68 11.77 1.88 22.91
C GLU A 68 11.94 0.35 22.83
N TYR A 69 13.00 -0.09 22.15
CA TYR A 69 13.31 -1.48 21.81
C TYR A 69 12.71 -2.50 22.79
N ALA A 70 11.93 -3.45 22.27
CA ALA A 70 11.10 -4.33 23.09
C ALA A 70 11.89 -5.38 23.94
N GLY A 71 13.22 -5.31 23.92
CA GLY A 71 14.13 -6.13 24.73
C GLY A 71 14.43 -7.52 24.18
N SER A 72 13.77 -7.94 23.09
CA SER A 72 14.12 -9.15 22.35
C SER A 72 13.58 -9.13 20.92
N VAL A 73 14.24 -9.84 20.01
CA VAL A 73 13.81 -10.01 18.61
C VAL A 73 12.35 -10.46 18.51
N TRP A 74 11.91 -11.39 19.37
CA TRP A 74 10.55 -11.91 19.29
C TRP A 74 9.49 -10.90 19.72
N ARG A 75 9.75 -10.12 20.77
CA ARG A 75 8.83 -9.07 21.20
C ARG A 75 8.75 -7.95 20.17
N GLU A 76 9.90 -7.57 19.60
CA GLU A 76 9.99 -6.57 18.54
C GLU A 76 9.23 -7.03 17.28
N PHE A 77 9.44 -8.27 16.85
CA PHE A 77 8.71 -8.88 15.74
C PHE A 77 7.19 -8.85 15.96
N LEU A 78 6.72 -9.26 17.15
CA LEU A 78 5.29 -9.26 17.46
C LEU A 78 4.69 -7.85 17.47
N ALA A 79 5.44 -6.85 17.94
CA ALA A 79 4.99 -5.45 17.91
C ALA A 79 4.87 -4.93 16.46
N ILE A 80 5.92 -5.12 15.66
CA ILE A 80 5.96 -4.68 14.26
C ILE A 80 4.86 -5.37 13.44
N ILE A 81 4.76 -6.71 13.53
CA ILE A 81 3.77 -7.45 12.75
C ILE A 81 2.35 -7.10 13.18
N ALA A 82 2.09 -6.80 14.46
CA ALA A 82 0.76 -6.39 14.91
C ALA A 82 0.32 -5.08 14.25
N ILE A 83 1.17 -4.06 14.22
CA ILE A 83 0.88 -2.77 13.55
C ILE A 83 0.68 -2.98 12.05
N ASN A 84 1.52 -3.79 11.42
CA ASN A 84 1.40 -4.10 10.00
C ASN A 84 0.14 -4.88 9.64
N LEU A 85 -0.30 -5.80 10.50
CA LEU A 85 -1.56 -6.50 10.33
C LEU A 85 -2.76 -5.55 10.47
N VAL A 86 -2.71 -4.58 11.39
CA VAL A 86 -3.73 -3.51 11.46
C VAL A 86 -3.78 -2.72 10.15
N THR A 87 -2.63 -2.39 9.58
CA THR A 87 -2.56 -1.72 8.27
C THR A 87 -3.18 -2.58 7.16
N CYS A 88 -2.87 -3.88 7.12
CA CYS A 88 -3.51 -4.83 6.19
C CYS A 88 -5.04 -4.88 6.36
N LEU A 89 -5.52 -4.87 7.61
CA LEU A 89 -6.96 -4.86 7.90
C LEU A 89 -7.61 -3.56 7.41
N ILE A 90 -6.97 -2.40 7.59
CA ILE A 90 -7.46 -1.12 7.06
C ILE A 90 -7.56 -1.17 5.53
N VAL A 91 -6.53 -1.69 4.84
CA VAL A 91 -6.53 -1.85 3.39
C VAL A 91 -7.65 -2.77 2.91
N ALA A 92 -7.82 -3.92 3.56
CA ALA A 92 -8.88 -4.87 3.23
C ALA A 92 -10.28 -4.30 3.56
N ALA A 93 -10.44 -3.60 4.67
CA ALA A 93 -11.67 -2.92 5.05
C ALA A 93 -12.01 -1.80 4.07
N ALA A 94 -11.02 -1.03 3.60
CA ALA A 94 -11.24 -0.02 2.58
C ALA A 94 -11.76 -0.65 1.28
N ASN A 95 -11.29 -1.84 0.89
CA ASN A 95 -11.82 -2.56 -0.27
C ASN A 95 -13.32 -2.93 -0.18
N THR A 96 -13.95 -2.77 0.99
CA THR A 96 -15.42 -2.84 1.08
C THR A 96 -16.12 -1.73 0.26
N PHE A 97 -15.41 -0.68 -0.12
CA PHE A 97 -15.87 0.39 -1.01
C PHE A 97 -15.20 0.27 -2.39
N ARG A 98 -16.01 0.37 -3.45
CA ARG A 98 -15.55 0.40 -4.84
C ARG A 98 -16.15 1.60 -5.56
N SER A 99 -15.33 2.42 -6.20
CA SER A 99 -15.80 3.49 -7.08
C SER A 99 -15.54 3.15 -8.53
N VAL A 100 -16.61 3.02 -9.32
CA VAL A 100 -16.61 2.56 -10.70
C VAL A 100 -15.90 1.19 -10.79
N ARG A 101 -14.61 1.16 -11.19
CA ARG A 101 -13.79 -0.06 -11.25
C ARG A 101 -12.77 -0.17 -10.12
N THR A 102 -12.49 0.92 -9.42
CA THR A 102 -11.34 1.06 -8.51
C THR A 102 -11.75 0.79 -7.07
N PRO A 103 -11.18 -0.23 -6.41
CA PRO A 103 -11.37 -0.45 -4.98
C PRO A 103 -10.69 0.65 -4.16
N MET A 104 -11.31 1.08 -3.05
CA MET A 104 -10.72 2.11 -2.18
C MET A 104 -9.42 1.64 -1.52
N GLY A 105 -9.24 0.34 -1.26
CA GLY A 105 -7.97 -0.19 -0.76
C GLY A 105 -6.80 0.07 -1.71
N TYR A 106 -7.03 0.24 -3.02
CA TYR A 106 -5.97 0.61 -3.97
C TYR A 106 -5.52 2.05 -3.74
N VAL A 107 -6.48 2.94 -3.44
CA VAL A 107 -6.20 4.33 -3.09
C VAL A 107 -5.40 4.40 -1.79
N VAL A 108 -5.86 3.66 -0.75
CA VAL A 108 -5.17 3.59 0.54
C VAL A 108 -3.73 3.10 0.38
N VAL A 109 -3.51 1.98 -0.34
CA VAL A 109 -2.16 1.47 -0.58
C VAL A 109 -1.32 2.44 -1.41
N THR A 110 -1.90 3.15 -2.37
CA THR A 110 -1.19 4.20 -3.12
C THR A 110 -0.68 5.28 -2.18
N VAL A 111 -1.52 5.78 -1.27
CA VAL A 111 -1.13 6.78 -0.28
C VAL A 111 -0.02 6.26 0.62
N ILE A 112 -0.12 5.03 1.12
CA ILE A 112 0.90 4.40 1.98
C ILE A 112 2.25 4.31 1.25
N TRP A 113 2.26 3.89 -0.02
CA TRP A 113 3.48 3.82 -0.84
C TRP A 113 4.12 5.20 -1.04
N LEU A 114 3.32 6.22 -1.39
CA LEU A 114 3.82 7.58 -1.57
C LEU A 114 4.33 8.18 -0.26
N GLN A 115 3.64 7.97 0.85
CA GLN A 115 4.08 8.39 2.17
C GLN A 115 5.40 7.71 2.54
N GLY A 116 5.53 6.40 2.30
CA GLY A 116 6.77 5.65 2.52
C GLY A 116 7.95 6.20 1.71
N ALA A 117 7.71 6.56 0.44
CA ALA A 117 8.72 7.17 -0.42
C ALA A 117 9.21 8.52 0.13
N VAL A 118 8.28 9.37 0.60
CA VAL A 118 8.61 10.66 1.24
C VAL A 118 9.42 10.42 2.51
N VAL A 119 8.97 9.51 3.39
CA VAL A 119 9.68 9.15 4.63
C VAL A 119 11.14 8.76 4.35
N TRP A 120 11.38 7.99 3.28
CA TRP A 120 12.73 7.59 2.86
C TRP A 120 13.56 8.77 2.34
N GLY A 121 12.97 9.61 1.48
CA GLY A 121 13.68 10.76 0.90
C GLY A 121 14.01 11.84 1.92
N THR A 122 13.15 12.06 2.91
CA THR A 122 13.31 13.10 3.92
C THR A 122 13.96 12.64 5.22
N ASN A 123 14.45 11.40 5.32
CA ASN A 123 14.98 10.85 6.59
C ASN A 123 14.00 11.02 7.78
N SER A 124 12.73 10.71 7.56
CA SER A 124 11.68 10.82 8.59
C SER A 124 11.43 9.49 9.31
N LEU A 125 12.45 8.64 9.39
CA LEU A 125 12.39 7.34 10.06
C LEU A 125 12.53 7.49 11.59
N ALA A 126 12.12 6.46 12.33
CA ALA A 126 12.24 6.44 13.79
C ALA A 126 13.71 6.36 14.26
N ILE A 127 14.54 5.61 13.54
CA ILE A 127 16.00 5.52 13.79
C ILE A 127 16.71 6.36 12.72
N GLU A 128 17.39 7.41 13.14
CA GLU A 128 18.10 8.33 12.26
C GLU A 128 19.37 7.68 11.68
N ALA A 129 19.44 7.58 10.36
CA ALA A 129 20.60 7.03 9.64
C ALA A 129 21.07 7.93 8.48
N GLY A 130 20.60 9.18 8.45
CA GLY A 130 20.76 10.10 7.31
C GLY A 130 19.74 9.83 6.19
N ARG A 131 19.61 10.78 5.26
CA ARG A 131 18.73 10.63 4.08
C ARG A 131 19.13 9.42 3.25
N LEU A 132 18.13 8.64 2.86
CA LEU A 132 18.35 7.47 2.02
C LEU A 132 18.49 7.91 0.57
N ALA A 133 19.73 7.94 0.08
CA ALA A 133 20.01 8.21 -1.32
C ALA A 133 19.29 7.16 -2.21
N PRO A 134 18.57 7.59 -3.26
CA PRO A 134 17.92 6.68 -4.18
C PRO A 134 18.89 5.70 -4.84
N SER A 135 18.79 4.42 -4.49
CA SER A 135 19.65 3.37 -5.03
C SER A 135 19.00 1.99 -4.95
N LEU A 136 19.47 1.07 -5.81
CA LEU A 136 19.00 -0.32 -5.80
C LEU A 136 19.40 -1.04 -4.50
N SER A 137 20.57 -0.71 -3.93
CA SER A 137 21.03 -1.30 -2.68
C SER A 137 20.13 -0.91 -1.50
N VAL A 138 19.62 0.32 -1.46
CA VAL A 138 18.66 0.73 -0.43
C VAL A 138 17.29 0.06 -0.66
N LEU A 139 16.81 -0.01 -1.90
CA LEU A 139 15.53 -0.67 -2.23
C LEU A 139 15.51 -2.14 -1.81
N LEU A 140 16.58 -2.89 -2.09
CA LEU A 140 16.69 -4.31 -1.78
C LEU A 140 17.17 -4.57 -0.35
N GLY A 141 17.93 -3.62 0.20
CA GLY A 141 18.57 -3.73 1.50
C GLY A 141 17.62 -3.50 2.67
N ARG A 142 16.47 -2.84 2.49
CA ARG A 142 15.51 -2.54 3.57
C ARG A 142 14.27 -3.44 3.54
N SER A 143 13.67 -3.68 4.71
CA SER A 143 12.43 -4.45 4.86
C SER A 143 11.22 -3.75 4.25
N GLY A 144 11.19 -2.41 4.29
CA GLY A 144 9.99 -1.63 3.95
C GLY A 144 9.41 -1.90 2.55
N LEU A 145 10.23 -2.19 1.54
CA LEU A 145 9.68 -2.54 0.22
C LEU A 145 8.90 -3.86 0.23
N PHE A 146 9.32 -4.84 1.03
CA PHE A 146 8.64 -6.12 1.16
C PHE A 146 7.31 -5.96 1.91
N GLU A 147 7.25 -5.10 2.92
CA GLU A 147 6.00 -4.74 3.62
C GLU A 147 5.02 -4.04 2.67
N LEU A 148 5.50 -3.04 1.94
CA LEU A 148 4.71 -2.31 0.93
C LEU A 148 4.17 -3.27 -0.15
N THR A 149 4.98 -4.23 -0.57
CA THR A 149 4.58 -5.29 -1.52
C THR A 149 3.50 -6.20 -0.93
N ALA A 150 3.61 -6.57 0.34
CA ALA A 150 2.58 -7.34 1.03
C ALA A 150 1.24 -6.59 1.10
N TYR A 151 1.25 -5.27 1.30
CA TYR A 151 0.02 -4.47 1.27
C TYR A 151 -0.64 -4.47 -0.11
N VAL A 152 0.15 -4.44 -1.19
CA VAL A 152 -0.39 -4.62 -2.56
C VAL A 152 -1.05 -5.98 -2.69
N ALA A 153 -0.42 -7.05 -2.21
CA ALA A 153 -0.97 -8.40 -2.24
C ALA A 153 -2.32 -8.47 -1.50
N VAL A 154 -2.40 -7.89 -0.30
CA VAL A 154 -3.66 -7.79 0.47
C VAL A 154 -4.71 -7.00 -0.31
N ALA A 155 -4.37 -5.81 -0.82
CA ALA A 155 -5.29 -4.97 -1.57
C ALA A 155 -5.86 -5.71 -2.79
N VAL A 156 -5.01 -6.35 -3.60
CA VAL A 156 -5.50 -7.01 -4.82
C VAL A 156 -6.24 -8.30 -4.53
N ALA A 157 -5.85 -9.06 -3.51
CA ALA A 157 -6.52 -10.30 -3.14
C ALA A 157 -7.91 -10.02 -2.56
N THR A 158 -8.07 -8.95 -1.78
CA THR A 158 -9.34 -8.59 -1.12
C THR A 158 -10.24 -7.69 -1.96
N ARG A 159 -9.91 -7.43 -3.22
CA ARG A 159 -10.68 -6.57 -4.13
C ARG A 159 -12.16 -6.95 -4.24
N GLU A 160 -12.48 -8.24 -4.18
CA GLU A 160 -13.85 -8.75 -4.33
C GLU A 160 -14.70 -8.69 -3.05
N LEU A 161 -14.13 -8.20 -1.95
CA LEU A 161 -14.85 -8.00 -0.67
C LEU A 161 -15.71 -6.74 -0.63
N TYR A 162 -15.90 -6.06 -1.78
CA TYR A 162 -16.71 -4.85 -1.83
C TYR A 162 -18.17 -5.12 -1.44
N LEU A 163 -18.71 -4.22 -0.61
CA LEU A 163 -20.09 -4.20 -0.17
C LEU A 163 -20.84 -3.01 -0.77
N TRP A 164 -20.12 -1.88 -0.88
CA TRP A 164 -20.62 -0.61 -1.35
C TRP A 164 -20.00 -0.27 -2.71
N HIS A 165 -20.83 0.11 -3.67
CA HIS A 165 -20.40 0.40 -5.03
C HIS A 165 -21.02 1.68 -5.54
N GLN A 166 -20.15 2.62 -5.91
CA GLN A 166 -20.53 3.76 -6.73
C GLN A 166 -20.46 3.33 -8.21
N ARG A 167 -21.60 3.14 -8.87
CA ARG A 167 -21.68 2.52 -10.22
C ARG A 167 -21.20 3.44 -11.34
N SER A 168 -21.55 4.73 -11.28
CA SER A 168 -21.23 5.75 -12.29
C SER A 168 -20.27 6.81 -11.73
N GLY A 169 -19.58 7.50 -12.64
CA GLY A 169 -18.76 8.66 -12.27
C GLY A 169 -19.61 9.92 -12.04
N PRO A 170 -18.98 11.01 -11.54
CA PRO A 170 -17.55 11.17 -11.26
C PRO A 170 -17.09 10.39 -10.02
N ARG A 171 -15.91 9.75 -10.09
CA ARG A 171 -15.40 8.90 -8.99
C ARG A 171 -15.36 9.67 -7.66
N TRP A 172 -15.79 9.01 -6.58
CA TRP A 172 -15.77 9.51 -5.21
C TRP A 172 -16.65 10.73 -4.93
N ARG A 173 -17.60 11.04 -5.83
CA ARG A 173 -18.54 12.17 -5.67
C ARG A 173 -19.99 11.73 -5.52
N GLU A 174 -20.35 10.63 -6.19
CA GLU A 174 -21.69 10.07 -6.09
C GLU A 174 -21.80 9.16 -4.86
N GLU A 175 -23.05 8.95 -4.43
CA GLU A 175 -23.35 8.08 -3.31
C GLU A 175 -22.96 6.62 -3.58
N PHE A 176 -22.63 5.94 -2.49
CA PHE A 176 -22.29 4.52 -2.50
C PHE A 176 -23.51 3.70 -2.15
N GLU A 177 -23.96 2.87 -3.10
CA GLU A 177 -25.06 1.94 -2.86
C GLU A 177 -24.53 0.62 -2.30
N ARG A 178 -25.20 0.08 -1.29
CA ARG A 178 -24.89 -1.27 -0.82
C ARG A 178 -25.44 -2.29 -1.84
N VAL A 179 -24.55 -3.07 -2.44
CA VAL A 179 -24.88 -4.04 -3.51
C VAL A 179 -24.56 -5.49 -3.13
N ARG A 180 -23.78 -5.71 -2.06
CA ARG A 180 -23.44 -7.04 -1.54
C ARG A 180 -23.55 -7.08 -0.02
N SER A 181 -23.56 -8.29 0.54
CA SER A 181 -23.45 -8.53 1.97
C SER A 181 -22.14 -9.26 2.31
N PRO A 182 -21.65 -9.20 3.56
CA PRO A 182 -20.47 -9.96 3.96
C PRO A 182 -20.60 -11.48 3.76
N ARG A 183 -21.83 -12.00 3.68
CA ARG A 183 -22.08 -13.43 3.39
C ARG A 183 -21.75 -13.81 1.95
N ASP A 184 -21.68 -12.81 1.07
CA ASP A 184 -21.36 -12.98 -0.35
C ASP A 184 -19.84 -12.91 -0.60
N TRP A 185 -19.04 -12.65 0.43
CA TRP A 185 -17.58 -12.61 0.31
C TRP A 185 -17.05 -13.97 -0.08
N ARG A 186 -16.34 -13.99 -1.21
CA ARG A 186 -15.68 -15.17 -1.74
C ARG A 186 -14.33 -14.75 -2.28
N LEU A 187 -13.32 -15.54 -1.94
CA LEU A 187 -11.99 -15.46 -2.54
C LEU A 187 -11.76 -16.74 -3.33
N SER A 188 -11.33 -16.59 -4.56
CA SER A 188 -10.83 -17.69 -5.37
C SER A 188 -9.55 -18.28 -4.77
N ARG A 189 -9.19 -19.49 -5.19
CA ARG A 189 -7.94 -20.13 -4.77
C ARG A 189 -6.72 -19.26 -5.04
N ASN A 190 -6.68 -18.59 -6.20
CA ASN A 190 -5.56 -17.72 -6.57
C ASN A 190 -5.50 -16.47 -5.69
N GLU A 191 -6.64 -15.91 -5.30
CA GLU A 191 -6.69 -14.79 -4.35
C GLU A 191 -6.22 -15.19 -2.98
N TRP A 192 -6.61 -16.38 -2.50
CA TRP A 192 -6.06 -16.94 -1.26
C TRP A 192 -4.54 -17.14 -1.32
N LEU A 193 -4.02 -17.66 -2.43
CA LEU A 193 -2.57 -17.84 -2.60
C LEU A 193 -1.82 -16.50 -2.55
N VAL A 194 -2.33 -15.47 -3.23
CA VAL A 194 -1.74 -14.13 -3.20
C VAL A 194 -1.83 -13.51 -1.81
N LEU A 195 -2.98 -13.65 -1.12
CA LEU A 195 -3.17 -13.15 0.23
C LEU A 195 -2.21 -13.80 1.22
N LEU A 196 -2.18 -15.13 1.27
CA LEU A 196 -1.30 -15.88 2.16
C LEU A 196 0.17 -15.64 1.84
N GLY A 197 0.54 -15.61 0.56
CA GLY A 197 1.89 -15.26 0.12
C GLY A 197 2.30 -13.86 0.57
N GLY A 198 1.41 -12.87 0.45
CA GLY A 198 1.63 -11.52 0.94
C GLY A 198 1.82 -11.46 2.46
N LEU A 199 0.97 -12.16 3.23
CA LEU A 199 1.07 -12.20 4.69
C LEU A 199 2.34 -12.92 5.18
N LEU A 200 2.76 -13.98 4.49
CA LEU A 200 4.03 -14.65 4.77
C LEU A 200 5.23 -13.76 4.46
N LEU A 201 5.19 -13.03 3.34
CA LEU A 201 6.21 -12.04 2.99
C LEU A 201 6.30 -10.95 4.06
N LEU A 202 5.15 -10.45 4.53
CA LEU A 202 5.08 -9.46 5.60
C LEU A 202 5.73 -9.97 6.89
N ALA A 203 5.35 -11.18 7.31
CA ALA A 203 5.93 -11.80 8.50
C ALA A 203 7.46 -11.96 8.38
N ALA A 204 7.95 -12.42 7.23
CA ALA A 204 9.39 -12.54 6.98
C ALA A 204 10.11 -11.18 7.00
N ALA A 205 9.51 -10.15 6.40
CA ALA A 205 10.05 -8.79 6.41
C ALA A 205 10.12 -8.22 7.84
N ASN A 206 9.07 -8.41 8.63
CA ASN A 206 8.99 -7.91 10.00
C ASN A 206 9.95 -8.65 10.94
N TYR A 207 10.13 -9.95 10.74
CA TYR A 207 11.11 -10.71 11.51
C TYR A 207 12.54 -10.24 11.19
N ARG A 208 12.84 -10.03 9.91
CA ARG A 208 14.13 -9.48 9.47
C ARG A 208 14.39 -8.10 10.09
N GLU A 209 13.38 -7.23 10.11
CA GLU A 209 13.48 -5.90 10.72
C GLU A 209 13.73 -5.98 12.23
N ALA A 210 13.02 -6.84 12.94
CA ALA A 210 13.23 -7.07 14.37
C ALA A 210 14.67 -7.56 14.68
N VAL A 211 15.23 -8.44 13.84
CA VAL A 211 16.64 -8.87 13.95
C VAL A 211 17.58 -7.68 13.73
N MET A 212 17.33 -6.84 12.73
CA MET A 212 18.16 -5.67 12.45
C MET A 212 18.13 -4.65 13.61
N ILE A 213 16.96 -4.37 14.16
CA ILE A 213 16.82 -3.47 15.32
C ILE A 213 17.59 -4.04 16.52
N SER A 214 17.42 -5.33 16.79
CA SER A 214 18.13 -5.99 17.90
C SER A 214 19.65 -5.98 17.74
N GLN A 215 20.19 -5.99 16.51
CA GLN A 215 21.64 -5.90 16.27
C GLN A 215 22.20 -4.49 16.43
N VAL A 216 21.35 -3.46 16.33
CA VAL A 216 21.74 -2.05 16.46
C VAL A 216 21.60 -1.56 17.90
N VAL A 217 20.58 -2.03 18.62
CA VAL A 217 20.20 -1.52 19.95
C VAL A 217 20.49 -2.50 21.09
N GLY A 218 20.55 -3.81 20.81
CA GLY A 218 20.83 -4.86 21.80
C GLY A 218 22.32 -5.12 22.00
#